data_AF-A0A0A7BX16-F1
#
_entry.id   AF-A0A0A7BX16-F1
#
_cell.length_a   1.000
_cell.length_b   1.000
_cell.length_c   1.000
_cell.angle_alpha   90.00
_cell.angle_beta   90.00
_cell.angle_gamma   90.00
#
_symmetry.space_group_name_H-M   'P 1'
#
loop_
_entity.id
_entity.type
_entity.pdbx_description
1 polymer ?
#
loop_
_entity_poly.entity_id
_entity_poly.type
_entity_poly.pdbx_seq_one_letter_code
_entity_poly.pdbx_strand_id
1 'polypeptide(L)'
;KGSCSQISKNVTNYGSNENVRLCDIDEGKRCYNLPTTKNGVYLIRGIFPFGELSNSSFYVTIGVTQLGSVISSRLQDLGIEGVFRATKNYIDFCLVKEKVNPYISQLELRPLPEEYIHGLPTSVLKLISRNNLKGEGDDI
;
A
#
# COMPACT_ATOMS: atom_id res chain seq x y z
N LYS A 1 15.97 -11.22 11.77
CA LYS A 1 16.57 -10.38 10.68
C LYS A 1 15.91 -10.85 9.39
N GLY A 2 14.89 -10.16 8.88
CA GLY A 2 14.06 -10.73 7.81
C GLY A 2 14.52 -10.38 6.40
N SER A 3 14.36 -11.32 5.48
CA SER A 3 14.67 -11.16 4.05
C SER A 3 13.38 -11.01 3.24
N CYS A 4 13.44 -10.29 2.11
CA CYS A 4 12.33 -10.29 1.15
C CYS A 4 12.80 -10.93 -0.14
N SER A 5 12.11 -11.98 -0.56
CA SER A 5 12.41 -12.72 -1.78
C SER A 5 11.30 -12.48 -2.81
N GLN A 6 11.70 -12.42 -4.08
CA GLN A 6 10.74 -12.39 -5.17
C GLN A 6 10.19 -13.80 -5.37
N ILE A 7 8.87 -13.90 -5.47
CA ILE A 7 8.17 -15.13 -5.79
C ILE A 7 7.39 -14.87 -7.08
N SER A 8 7.67 -15.65 -8.11
CA SER A 8 6.82 -15.73 -9.30
C SER A 8 5.69 -16.70 -8.98
N LYS A 9 4.47 -16.20 -8.80
CA LYS A 9 3.28 -17.07 -8.81
C LYS A 9 2.61 -16.90 -10.17
N ASN A 10 2.35 -18.02 -10.85
CA ASN A 10 1.38 -18.07 -11.93
C ASN A 10 0.00 -17.88 -11.30
N VAL A 11 -0.40 -16.63 -11.06
CA VAL A 11 -1.74 -16.32 -10.55
C VAL A 11 -2.69 -16.43 -11.73
N THR A 12 -3.15 -17.65 -12.01
CA THR A 12 -3.93 -18.04 -13.19
C THR A 12 -5.30 -17.35 -13.34
N ASN A 13 -5.69 -16.43 -12.46
CA ASN A 13 -7.00 -15.77 -12.48
C ASN A 13 -6.96 -14.23 -12.47
N TYR A 14 -5.78 -13.60 -12.55
CA TYR A 14 -5.67 -12.14 -12.58
C TYR A 14 -4.70 -11.71 -13.68
N GLY A 15 -5.11 -10.75 -14.50
CA GLY A 15 -4.49 -10.37 -15.79
C GLY A 15 -3.09 -9.77 -15.73
N SER A 16 -2.25 -10.09 -14.74
CA SER A 16 -0.82 -9.85 -14.85
C SER A 16 -0.01 -10.89 -14.07
N ASN A 17 1.11 -11.31 -14.65
CA ASN A 17 2.16 -12.07 -13.97
C ASN A 17 2.79 -11.15 -12.90
N GLU A 18 2.14 -11.00 -11.75
CA GLU A 18 2.62 -10.09 -10.72
C GLU A 18 3.80 -10.69 -9.96
N ASN A 19 4.96 -10.04 -10.10
CA ASN A 19 6.12 -10.31 -9.27
C ASN A 19 5.81 -9.86 -7.84
N VAL A 20 5.64 -10.82 -6.92
CA VAL A 20 5.35 -10.52 -5.52
C VAL A 20 6.63 -10.64 -4.70
N ARG A 21 6.88 -9.68 -3.82
CA ARG A 21 7.90 -9.81 -2.78
C ARG A 21 7.25 -10.32 -1.51
N LEU A 22 7.61 -11.52 -1.07
CA LEU A 22 7.26 -12.04 0.26
C LEU A 22 8.38 -11.67 1.22
N CYS A 23 8.04 -11.02 2.32
CA CYS A 23 9.00 -10.62 3.34
C CYS A 23 8.91 -11.58 4.53
N ASP A 24 9.88 -12.50 4.59
CA ASP A 24 10.03 -13.41 5.71
C ASP A 24 10.67 -12.67 6.87
N ILE A 25 9.83 -12.24 7.82
CA ILE A 25 10.23 -11.52 9.03
C ILE A 25 9.72 -12.32 10.22
N ASP A 26 10.57 -12.58 11.22
CA ASP A 26 10.15 -13.32 12.42
C ASP A 26 9.08 -12.54 13.19
N GLU A 27 9.40 -11.28 13.52
CA GLU A 27 8.55 -10.32 14.22
C GLU A 27 8.87 -8.89 13.76
N GLY A 28 7.95 -7.95 14.01
CA GLY A 28 8.14 -6.52 13.74
C GLY A 28 7.70 -6.09 12.36
N LYS A 29 8.53 -5.27 11.68
CA LYS A 29 8.14 -4.62 10.42
C LYS A 29 9.26 -4.58 9.38
N ARG A 30 8.88 -4.66 8.11
CA ARG A 30 9.74 -4.37 6.96
C ARG A 30 9.38 -3.01 6.39
N CYS A 31 10.32 -2.08 6.37
CA CYS A 31 10.11 -0.74 5.85
C CYS A 31 10.86 -0.49 4.54
N TYR A 32 10.21 0.24 3.64
CA TYR A 32 10.78 0.84 2.44
C TYR A 32 10.96 2.33 2.72
N ASN A 33 12.19 2.80 2.62
CA ASN A 33 12.51 4.21 2.76
C ASN A 33 12.40 4.87 1.38
N LEU A 34 11.47 5.82 1.24
CA LEU A 34 11.21 6.52 -0.01
C LEU A 34 11.57 7.99 0.12
N PRO A 35 12.25 8.59 -0.87
CA PRO A 35 12.66 9.98 -0.81
C PRO A 35 11.43 10.91 -0.93
N THR A 36 11.41 11.96 -0.12
CA THR A 36 10.41 13.03 -0.18
C THR A 36 11.09 14.39 -0.04
N THR A 37 10.37 15.45 -0.32
CA THR A 37 10.76 16.82 0.03
C THR A 37 9.93 17.25 1.23
N LYS A 38 10.57 17.73 2.29
CA LYS A 38 9.87 18.27 3.46
C LYS A 38 8.79 19.28 3.03
N ASN A 39 7.62 19.19 3.64
CA ASN A 39 6.39 19.94 3.37
C ASN A 39 5.69 19.62 2.03
N GLY A 40 6.28 18.80 1.15
CA GLY A 40 5.63 18.31 -0.05
C GLY A 40 4.46 17.38 0.27
N VAL A 41 3.46 17.37 -0.61
CA VAL A 41 2.27 16.50 -0.50
C VAL A 41 2.42 15.34 -1.46
N TYR A 42 2.12 14.14 -0.98
CA TYR A 42 2.35 12.91 -1.73
C TYR A 42 1.18 11.96 -1.59
N LEU A 43 0.85 11.27 -2.68
CA LEU A 43 0.12 10.01 -2.68
C LEU A 43 1.12 8.88 -2.52
N ILE A 44 0.78 7.92 -1.67
CA ILE A 44 1.51 6.68 -1.49
C ILE A 44 0.56 5.50 -1.56
N ARG A 45 0.92 4.50 -2.36
CA ARG A 45 0.04 3.36 -2.63
C ARG A 45 0.85 2.06 -2.64
N GLY A 46 0.44 1.11 -1.81
CA GLY A 46 0.91 -0.27 -1.88
C GLY A 46 -0.13 -1.14 -2.58
N ILE A 47 0.30 -2.00 -3.51
CA ILE A 47 -0.55 -2.97 -4.22
C ILE A 47 -0.27 -4.37 -3.69
N PHE A 48 -1.35 -5.05 -3.33
CA PHE A 48 -1.35 -6.34 -2.64
C PHE A 48 -2.20 -7.34 -3.44
N PRO A 49 -1.57 -8.29 -4.13
CA PRO A 49 -2.31 -9.27 -4.91
C PRO A 49 -3.13 -10.19 -4.00
N PHE A 50 -4.33 -10.52 -4.47
CA PHE A 50 -5.22 -11.49 -3.83
C PHE A 50 -4.99 -12.89 -4.43
N GLY A 51 -5.00 -13.94 -3.61
CA GLY A 51 -4.80 -15.32 -4.07
C GLY A 51 -4.53 -16.31 -2.93
N GLU A 52 -4.03 -17.51 -3.26
CA GLU A 52 -3.75 -18.65 -2.34
C GLU A 52 -2.75 -18.35 -1.20
N LEU A 53 -2.30 -17.10 -1.03
CA LEU A 53 -1.75 -16.61 0.24
C LEU A 53 -2.89 -16.38 1.25
N SER A 54 -3.86 -17.29 1.28
CA SER A 54 -5.07 -17.24 2.09
C SER A 54 -4.68 -17.24 3.57
N ASN A 55 -5.36 -16.40 4.35
CA ASN A 55 -5.15 -16.15 5.78
C ASN A 55 -3.98 -15.24 6.16
N SER A 56 -3.42 -14.50 5.21
CA SER A 56 -2.49 -13.41 5.54
C SER A 56 -3.24 -12.19 6.08
N SER A 57 -2.80 -11.74 7.26
CA SER A 57 -3.20 -10.49 7.90
C SER A 57 -1.95 -9.76 8.35
N PHE A 58 -1.80 -8.51 7.91
CA PHE A 58 -0.72 -7.62 8.31
C PHE A 58 -1.15 -6.16 8.14
N TYR A 59 -0.45 -5.25 8.81
CA TYR A 59 -0.74 -3.82 8.72
C TYR A 59 0.21 -3.09 7.79
N VAL A 60 -0.29 -2.00 7.22
CA VAL A 60 0.49 -1.05 6.43
C VAL A 60 0.52 0.29 7.15
N THR A 61 1.73 0.82 7.35
CA THR A 61 1.93 2.11 8.00
C THR A 61 2.80 3.03 7.16
N ILE A 62 2.59 4.34 7.28
CA ILE A 62 3.50 5.37 6.80
C ILE A 62 4.06 6.17 7.99
N GLY A 63 5.37 6.14 8.17
CA GLY A 63 6.01 6.60 9.40
C GLY A 63 5.45 5.86 10.62
N VAL A 64 4.70 6.57 11.46
CA VAL A 64 4.02 6.03 12.65
C VAL A 64 2.50 5.85 12.47
N THR A 65 1.95 6.26 11.32
CA THR A 65 0.51 6.26 11.07
C THR A 65 0.09 5.00 10.33
N GLN A 66 -0.90 4.27 10.85
CA GLN A 66 -1.48 3.11 10.16
C GLN A 66 -2.44 3.56 9.06
N LEU A 67 -2.20 3.10 7.83
CA LEU A 67 -3.09 3.34 6.68
C LEU A 67 -4.15 2.25 6.54
N GLY A 68 -3.86 1.01 6.93
CA GLY A 68 -4.84 -0.06 6.84
C GLY A 68 -4.28 -1.44 7.17
N SER A 69 -5.15 -2.43 7.05
CA SER A 69 -4.83 -3.85 7.16
C SER A 69 -5.04 -4.51 5.79
N VAL A 70 -4.11 -5.35 5.39
CA VAL A 70 -4.30 -6.26 4.26
C VAL A 70 -4.88 -7.54 4.83
N ILE A 71 -6.09 -7.89 4.40
CA ILE A 71 -6.77 -9.12 4.80
C ILE A 71 -7.04 -9.89 3.52
N SER A 72 -6.44 -11.07 3.39
CA SER A 72 -6.65 -11.95 2.23
C SER A 72 -8.01 -12.65 2.32
N SER A 73 -9.09 -11.88 2.18
CA SER A 73 -10.48 -12.35 2.04
C SER A 73 -11.14 -11.55 0.92
N ARG A 74 -11.64 -12.27 -0.08
CA ARG A 74 -12.17 -11.82 -1.39
C ARG A 74 -12.75 -10.38 -1.44
N LEU A 75 -12.43 -9.70 -2.56
CA LEU A 75 -13.08 -8.48 -3.08
C LEU A 75 -12.85 -7.17 -2.32
N GLN A 76 -11.66 -6.94 -1.76
CA GLN A 76 -11.28 -5.61 -1.27
C GLN A 76 -10.14 -5.03 -2.09
N ASP A 77 -10.22 -3.71 -2.29
CA ASP A 77 -9.36 -2.91 -3.14
C ASP A 77 -7.91 -3.39 -3.10
N LEU A 78 -7.39 -3.75 -4.28
CA LEU A 78 -6.07 -4.34 -4.52
C LEU A 78 -4.90 -3.45 -4.03
N GLY A 79 -5.17 -2.29 -3.44
CA GLY A 79 -4.14 -1.47 -2.84
C GLY A 79 -4.63 -0.60 -1.68
N ILE A 80 -3.72 -0.38 -0.73
CA ILE A 80 -3.88 0.60 0.33
C ILE A 80 -3.25 1.90 -0.15
N GLU A 81 -4.07 2.95 -0.22
CA GLU A 81 -3.67 4.28 -0.69
C GLU A 81 -3.87 5.31 0.43
N GLY A 82 -2.91 6.22 0.54
CA GLY A 82 -2.99 7.38 1.41
C GLY A 82 -2.37 8.61 0.79
N VAL A 83 -2.79 9.77 1.29
CA VAL A 83 -2.18 11.07 0.96
C VAL A 83 -1.58 11.63 2.23
N PHE A 84 -0.37 12.18 2.15
CA PHE A 84 0.27 12.77 3.32
C PHE A 84 1.13 13.99 2.99
N ARG A 85 1.31 14.85 4.00
CA ARG A 85 2.35 15.87 3.99
C ARG A 85 3.64 15.32 4.58
N ALA A 86 4.72 15.35 3.82
CA ALA A 86 6.02 14.91 4.28
C ALA A 86 6.56 15.85 5.37
N THR A 87 6.90 15.31 6.54
CA THR A 87 7.53 16.07 7.64
C THR A 87 9.06 16.06 7.56
N LYS A 88 9.62 15.16 6.75
CA LYS A 88 11.04 14.91 6.54
C LYS A 88 11.33 14.76 5.03
N ASN A 89 12.61 14.60 4.69
CA ASN A 89 13.04 14.31 3.32
C ASN A 89 12.97 12.82 2.95
N TYR A 90 12.29 12.03 3.77
CA TYR A 90 11.96 10.65 3.51
C TYR A 90 10.64 10.29 4.19
N ILE A 91 10.02 9.23 3.71
CA ILE A 91 8.93 8.54 4.39
C ILE A 91 9.23 7.04 4.45
N ASP A 92 8.89 6.41 5.58
CA ASP A 92 8.97 4.97 5.71
C ASP A 92 7.60 4.37 5.42
N PHE A 93 7.50 3.53 4.39
CA PHE A 93 6.34 2.68 4.14
C PHE A 93 6.62 1.30 4.72
N CYS A 94 5.90 0.90 5.77
CA CYS A 94 6.18 -0.33 6.48
C CYS A 94 5.06 -1.34 6.36
N LEU A 95 5.46 -2.59 6.14
CA LEU A 95 4.65 -3.78 6.29
C LEU A 95 4.91 -4.35 7.68
N VAL A 96 3.90 -4.35 8.54
CA VAL A 96 4.01 -4.80 9.93
C VAL A 96 3.43 -6.20 10.03
N LYS A 97 4.27 -7.20 10.30
CA LYS A 97 3.82 -8.58 10.46
C LYS A 97 2.91 -8.69 11.66
N GLU A 98 1.82 -9.40 11.45
CA GLU A 98 0.97 -9.88 12.52
C GLU A 98 1.13 -11.41 12.61
N LYS A 99 0.21 -12.19 12.04
CA LYS A 99 0.29 -13.67 12.08
C LYS A 99 1.08 -14.25 10.92
N VAL A 100 1.04 -13.59 9.77
CA VAL A 100 1.63 -14.10 8.52
C VAL A 100 2.62 -13.09 7.96
N ASN A 101 3.62 -13.61 7.25
CA ASN A 101 4.61 -12.82 6.56
C ASN A 101 3.94 -11.88 5.54
N PRO A 102 4.24 -10.57 5.59
CA PRO A 102 3.67 -9.62 4.67
C PRO A 102 4.25 -9.78 3.27
N TYR A 103 3.50 -9.30 2.29
CA TYR A 103 3.91 -9.30 0.90
C TYR A 103 3.50 -8.00 0.21
N ILE A 104 4.14 -7.69 -0.91
CA ILE A 104 3.81 -6.53 -1.74
C ILE A 104 4.18 -6.80 -3.20
N SER A 105 3.33 -6.36 -4.13
CA SER A 105 3.59 -6.42 -5.57
C SER A 105 4.22 -5.10 -6.05
N GLN A 106 3.60 -3.99 -5.70
CA GLN A 106 4.05 -2.66 -6.13
C GLN A 106 3.94 -1.64 -4.99
N LEU A 107 4.83 -0.65 -5.03
CA LEU A 107 4.83 0.51 -4.14
C LEU A 107 5.03 1.76 -5.00
N GLU A 108 4.02 2.63 -5.01
CA GLU A 108 4.03 3.90 -5.72
C GLU A 108 4.14 5.05 -4.72
N LEU A 109 4.96 6.03 -5.05
CA LEU A 109 5.00 7.34 -4.40
C LEU A 109 4.93 8.42 -5.48
N ARG A 110 3.93 9.29 -5.39
CA ARG A 110 3.69 10.32 -6.40
C ARG A 110 3.42 11.67 -5.73
N PRO A 111 4.10 12.76 -6.16
CA PRO A 111 3.77 14.11 -5.69
C PRO A 111 2.32 14.49 -6.05
N LEU A 112 1.70 15.28 -5.17
CA LEU A 112 0.38 15.87 -5.38
C LEU A 112 0.39 17.38 -5.12
N PRO A 113 -0.54 18.13 -5.74
CA PRO A 113 -0.83 19.51 -5.38
C PRO A 113 -1.25 19.66 -3.90
N GLU A 114 -0.97 20.82 -3.32
CA GLU A 114 -1.22 21.09 -1.89
C GLU A 114 -2.71 21.13 -1.51
N GLU A 115 -3.56 21.49 -2.47
CA GLU A 115 -5.02 21.58 -2.33
C GLU A 115 -5.68 20.28 -1.84
N TYR A 116 -5.07 19.11 -2.08
CA TYR A 116 -5.59 17.81 -1.67
C TYR A 116 -5.67 17.62 -0.15
N ILE A 117 -4.89 18.37 0.62
CA ILE A 117 -4.85 18.28 2.09
C ILE A 117 -5.01 19.63 2.78
N HIS A 118 -5.29 20.69 2.01
CA HIS A 118 -5.35 22.04 2.54
C HIS A 118 -6.52 22.19 3.53
N GLY A 119 -6.25 22.77 4.69
CA GLY A 119 -7.26 23.04 5.73
C GLY A 119 -7.69 21.81 6.54
N LEU A 120 -7.07 20.65 6.34
CA LEU A 120 -7.37 19.46 7.13
C LEU A 120 -6.53 19.42 8.42
N PRO A 121 -7.12 19.01 9.55
CA PRO A 121 -6.42 18.91 10.83
C PRO A 121 -5.39 17.77 10.84
N THR A 122 -5.52 16.78 9.94
CA THR A 122 -4.62 15.64 9.83
C THR A 122 -3.67 15.79 8.65
N SER A 123 -2.40 15.46 8.86
CA SER A 123 -1.38 15.46 7.81
C SER A 123 -1.37 14.18 6.97
N VAL A 124 -2.23 13.22 7.28
CA VAL A 124 -2.37 11.93 6.60
C VAL A 124 -3.85 11.64 6.40
N LEU A 125 -4.20 11.21 5.20
CA LEU A 125 -5.52 10.77 4.79
C LEU A 125 -5.41 9.37 4.20
N LYS A 126 -6.44 8.56 4.41
CA LYS A 126 -6.60 7.24 3.78
C LYS A 126 -7.66 7.34 2.69
N LEU A 127 -7.42 6.74 1.53
CA LEU A 127 -8.49 6.55 0.55
C LEU A 127 -9.53 5.57 1.09
N ILE A 128 -10.79 6.00 1.16
CA ILE A 128 -11.93 5.14 1.53
C ILE A 128 -12.65 4.62 0.29
N SER A 129 -12.88 5.49 -0.70
CA SER A 129 -13.54 5.14 -1.96
C SER A 129 -13.18 6.15 -3.04
N ARG A 130 -13.09 5.69 -4.28
CA ARG A 130 -12.97 6.54 -5.47
C ARG A 130 -14.13 6.22 -6.40
N ASN A 131 -15.03 7.17 -6.60
CA ASN A 131 -16.25 6.95 -7.38
C ASN A 131 -16.21 7.81 -8.64
N ASN A 132 -16.48 7.22 -9.80
CA ASN A 132 -16.78 7.95 -11.02
C ASN A 132 -18.30 8.03 -11.17
N LEU A 133 -18.87 9.21 -10.97
CA LEU A 133 -20.33 9.40 -10.94
C LEU A 133 -20.98 9.53 -12.33
N LYS A 134 -20.18 9.49 -13.41
CA LYS A 134 -20.67 9.65 -14.80
C LYS A 134 -20.00 8.66 -15.78
N GLY A 135 -19.56 7.51 -15.30
CA GLY A 135 -19.01 6.48 -16.19
C GLY A 135 -20.12 5.87 -17.04
N GLU A 136 -20.19 6.22 -18.33
CA GLU A 136 -20.71 5.28 -19.31
C GLU A 136 -19.75 4.08 -19.32
N GLY A 137 -20.28 2.92 -18.96
CA GLY A 137 -19.54 1.68 -18.84
C GLY A 137 -20.45 0.51 -19.12
N ASP A 138 -21.07 0.52 -20.31
CA ASP A 138 -21.03 -0.66 -21.17
C ASP A 138 -20.11 -0.27 -22.32
N ASP A 139 -18.94 -0.90 -22.37
CA ASP A 139 -18.31 -1.32 -23.62
C ASP A 139 -17.27 -2.41 -23.28
N ILE A 140 -17.79 -3.65 -23.40
CA ILE A 140 -17.19 -4.99 -23.46
C ILE A 140 -16.86 -5.68 -22.13
#